data_AF-A0A1B2EU84-F1
#
_entry.id   AF-A0A1B2EU84-F1
#
_cell.length_a   1.000
_cell.length_b   1.000
_cell.length_c   1.000
_cell.angle_alpha   90.00
_cell.angle_beta   90.00
_cell.angle_gamma   90.00
#
_symmetry.space_group_name_H-M   'P 1'
#
loop_
_entity.id
_entity.type
_entity.pdbx_description
1 polymer ?
#
loop_
_entity_poly.entity_id
_entity_poly.type
_entity_poly.pdbx_seq_one_letter_code
_entity_poly.pdbx_strand_id
1 'polypeptide(L)' 'MERQASLFGRMMERVGADPGATARDRFDGGFSAACRRCLACQNATDFGRWLEGGGADEPPLFCANAAFLNCVRASGTA' A
#
# COMPACT_ATOMS: atom_id res chain seq x y z
N MET A 1 -1.79 -4.30 15.90
CA MET A 1 -2.08 -3.40 14.75
C MET A 1 -0.84 -2.70 14.23
N GLU A 2 0.12 -2.33 15.08
CA GLU A 2 1.32 -1.56 14.69
C GLU A 2 2.11 -2.19 13.53
N ARG A 3 2.30 -3.51 13.52
CA ARG A 3 2.98 -4.22 12.43
C ARG A 3 2.37 -3.98 11.04
N GLN A 4 1.05 -4.03 10.92
CA GLN A 4 0.38 -3.84 9.62
C GLN A 4 0.38 -2.37 9.20
N ALA A 5 0.23 -1.44 10.15
CA ALA A 5 0.37 -0.01 9.85
C ALA A 5 1.78 0.31 9.33
N SER A 6 2.83 -0.22 9.96
CA SER A 6 4.21 -0.07 9.49
C SER A 6 4.46 -0.72 8.13
N LEU A 7 3.90 -1.92 7.89
CA LEU A 7 3.99 -2.58 6.57
C LEU A 7 3.31 -1.75 5.48
N PHE A 8 2.12 -1.19 5.76
CA PHE A 8 1.38 -0.38 4.81
C PHE A 8 2.12 0.93 4.46
N GLY A 9 2.72 1.59 5.46
CA GLY A 9 3.58 2.76 5.23
C GLY A 9 4.74 2.42 4.29
N ARG A 10 5.48 1.34 4.58
CA ARG A 10 6.59 0.88 3.73
C ARG A 10 6.14 0.53 2.30
N MET A 11 4.93 0.00 2.14
CA MET A 11 4.36 -0.31 0.80
C MET A 11 4.08 0.96 0.00
N MET A 12 3.52 1.99 0.64
CA MET A 12 3.23 3.27 0.01
C MET A 12 4.52 3.97 -0.42
N GLU A 13 5.52 4.01 0.47
CA GLU A 13 6.86 4.53 0.14
C GLU A 13 7.50 3.77 -1.04
N ARG A 14 7.35 2.44 -1.07
CA ARG A 14 7.90 1.59 -2.13
C ARG A 14 7.29 1.89 -3.50
N VAL A 15 5.99 2.16 -3.58
CA VAL A 15 5.31 2.51 -4.85
C VAL A 15 5.40 4.01 -5.17
N GLY A 16 6.22 4.77 -4.44
CA GLY A 16 6.42 6.20 -4.65
C GLY A 16 5.26 7.08 -4.19
N ALA A 17 4.34 6.55 -3.38
CA ALA A 17 3.17 7.28 -2.90
C ALA A 17 3.39 7.85 -1.50
N ASP A 18 3.22 9.16 -1.32
CA ASP A 18 3.21 9.76 0.01
C ASP A 18 1.84 9.54 0.70
N PRO A 19 1.79 8.94 1.90
CA PRO A 19 0.53 8.68 2.61
C PRO A 19 -0.25 9.94 2.95
N GLY A 20 0.43 11.05 3.26
CA GLY A 20 -0.20 12.32 3.58
C GLY A 20 -0.86 12.96 2.35
N ALA A 21 -0.17 12.94 1.21
CA ALA A 21 -0.69 13.37 -0.08
C ALA A 21 -1.84 12.48 -0.53
N THR A 22 -1.70 11.16 -0.42
CA THR A 22 -2.73 10.19 -0.82
C THR A 22 -4.00 10.32 0.01
N ALA A 23 -3.88 10.64 1.30
CA ALA A 23 -5.01 10.89 2.19
C ALA A 23 -5.71 12.23 1.92
N ARG A 24 -5.01 13.20 1.30
CA ARG A 24 -5.53 14.55 0.97
C ARG A 24 -6.04 14.64 -0.48
N ASP A 25 -5.49 13.83 -1.38
CA ASP A 25 -5.81 13.81 -2.80
C ASP A 25 -7.04 12.94 -3.11
N ARG A 26 -7.43 12.91 -4.39
CA ARG A 26 -8.67 12.49 -5.08
C ARG A 26 -9.24 11.10 -4.75
N PHE A 27 -8.67 10.36 -3.81
CA PHE A 27 -9.08 9.03 -3.38
C PHE A 27 -10.17 9.07 -2.31
N ASP A 28 -11.33 9.67 -2.63
CA ASP A 28 -12.56 9.79 -1.81
C ASP A 28 -12.80 8.59 -0.86
N GLY A 29 -12.19 8.60 0.33
CA GLY A 29 -12.21 7.48 1.29
C GLY A 29 -11.40 6.22 0.93
N GLY A 30 -10.79 6.16 -0.26
CA GLY A 30 -9.98 5.04 -0.76
C GLY A 30 -8.78 4.71 0.14
N PHE A 31 -8.11 5.73 0.68
CA PHE A 31 -7.00 5.52 1.62
C PHE A 31 -7.47 4.89 2.95
N SER A 32 -8.58 5.35 3.51
CA SER A 32 -9.14 4.77 4.74
C SER A 32 -9.59 3.31 4.52
N ALA A 33 -10.22 3.02 3.38
CA ALA A 33 -10.58 1.66 3.00
C ALA A 33 -9.34 0.76 2.81
N ALA A 34 -8.28 1.27 2.19
CA ALA A 34 -7.03 0.55 2.02
C ALA A 34 -6.35 0.24 3.37
N CYS A 35 -6.34 1.20 4.30
CA CYS A 35 -5.86 0.98 5.68
C CYS A 35 -6.64 -0.14 6.37
N ARG A 36 -7.99 -0.11 6.31
CA ARG A 36 -8.83 -1.16 6.92
C ARG A 36 -8.56 -2.54 6.30
N ARG A 37 -8.43 -2.63 4.98
CA ARG A 37 -8.07 -3.87 4.27
C ARG A 37 -6.70 -4.38 4.68
N CYS A 38 -5.71 -3.48 4.81
CA CYS A 38 -4.36 -3.86 5.23
C CYS A 38 -4.35 -4.37 6.67
N LEU A 39 -5.09 -3.70 7.57
CA LEU A 39 -5.25 -4.11 8.97
C LEU A 39 -6.01 -5.45 9.13
N ALA A 40 -6.86 -5.81 8.18
CA ALA A 40 -7.55 -7.10 8.17
C ALA A 40 -6.80 -8.19 7.37
N CYS A 41 -5.66 -7.86 6.76
CA CYS A 41 -4.98 -8.76 5.82
C CYS A 41 -4.29 -9.93 6.54
N GLN A 42 -4.70 -11.15 6.21
CA GLN A 42 -4.10 -12.38 6.75
C GLN A 42 -2.73 -12.69 6.11
N ASN A 43 -2.43 -12.08 4.95
CA ASN A 43 -1.21 -12.32 4.17
C ASN A 43 -0.12 -11.29 4.48
N ALA A 44 -0.21 -10.57 5.61
CA ALA A 44 0.76 -9.54 5.99
C ALA A 44 2.21 -10.06 6.10
N THR A 45 2.38 -11.34 6.45
CA THR A 45 3.71 -11.98 6.49
C THR A 45 4.29 -12.22 5.10
N ASP A 46 3.46 -12.60 4.13
CA ASP A 46 3.89 -12.78 2.74
C ASP A 46 4.27 -11.43 2.10
N PHE A 47 3.50 -10.39 2.43
CA PHE A 47 3.84 -9.02 2.06
C PHE A 47 5.13 -8.50 2.68
N GLY A 48 5.37 -8.83 3.95
CA GLY A 48 6.63 -8.52 4.61
C GLY A 48 7.80 -9.15 3.87
N ARG A 49 7.68 -10.42 3.44
CA ARG A 49 8.72 -11.09 2.64
C ARG A 49 8.93 -10.42 1.28
N TRP A 50 7.86 -9.99 0.63
CA TRP A 50 7.97 -9.25 -0.64
C TRP A 50 8.73 -7.92 -0.45
N LEU A 51 8.45 -7.16 0.62
CA LEU A 51 9.18 -5.94 0.95
C LEU A 51 10.67 -6.19 1.24
N GLU A 52 10.98 -7.24 2.01
CA GLU A 52 12.35 -7.58 2.41
C GLU A 52 13.17 -8.17 1.25
N GLY A 53 12.52 -8.89 0.33
CA GLY A 53 13.15 -9.48 -0.86
C GLY A 53 13.47 -8.48 -1.97
N GLY A 54 13.32 -7.17 -1.72
CA GLY A 54 13.52 -6.13 -2.73
C GLY A 54 12.47 -6.21 -3.84
N GLY A 55 11.24 -6.63 -3.51
CA GLY A 55 10.15 -6.90 -4.44
C GLY A 55 9.97 -5.84 -5.54
N ALA A 56 9.40 -6.30 -6.66
CA ALA A 56 9.16 -5.51 -7.87
C ALA A 56 8.48 -4.16 -7.57
N ASP A 57 8.58 -3.22 -8.51
CA ASP A 57 7.87 -1.92 -8.42
C ASP A 57 6.32 -2.09 -8.38
N GLU A 58 5.84 -3.28 -8.73
CA GLU A 58 4.42 -3.62 -8.73
C GLU A 58 3.95 -4.38 -7.49
N PRO A 59 2.85 -3.93 -6.85
CA PRO A 59 2.24 -4.67 -5.76
C PRO A 59 1.85 -6.08 -6.21
N PRO A 60 2.12 -7.12 -5.39
CA PRO A 60 1.78 -8.48 -5.75
C PRO A 60 0.26 -8.68 -5.93
N LEU A 61 -0.10 -9.56 -6.85
CA LEU A 61 -1.49 -9.84 -7.24
C LEU A 61 -2.37 -10.34 -6.09
N PHE A 62 -1.79 -10.94 -5.06
CA PHE A 62 -2.53 -11.39 -3.87
C PHE A 62 -2.86 -10.25 -2.89
N CYS A 63 -2.38 -9.01 -3.15
CA CYS A 63 -2.70 -7.86 -2.31
C CYS A 63 -4.14 -7.40 -2.52
N ALA A 64 -4.95 -7.39 -1.46
CA ALA A 64 -6.27 -6.76 -1.48
C ALA A 64 -6.21 -5.24 -1.77
N ASN A 65 -5.03 -4.62 -1.62
CA ASN A 65 -4.78 -3.22 -1.95
C ASN A 65 -4.02 -3.04 -3.29
N ALA A 66 -3.79 -4.09 -4.09
CA ALA A 66 -3.03 -3.99 -5.34
C ALA A 66 -3.57 -2.89 -6.27
N ALA A 67 -4.89 -2.87 -6.48
CA ALA A 67 -5.53 -1.87 -7.33
C ALA A 67 -5.35 -0.44 -6.80
N PHE A 68 -5.43 -0.26 -5.48
CA PHE A 68 -5.19 1.04 -4.84
C PHE A 68 -3.73 1.48 -5.00
N LEU A 69 -2.80 0.58 -4.69
CA LEU A 69 -1.35 0.82 -4.81
C LEU A 69 -0.94 1.15 -6.26
N ASN A 70 -1.51 0.45 -7.25
CA ASN A 70 -1.29 0.76 -8.66
C ASN A 70 -1.86 2.12 -9.07
N CYS A 71 -3.02 2.51 -8.52
CA CYS A 71 -3.63 3.80 -8.82
C CYS A 71 -2.80 4.95 -8.22
N VAL A 72 -2.36 4.85 -6.97
CA VAL A 72 -1.51 5.88 -6.34
C VAL A 72 -0.14 5.96 -7.01
N ARG A 73 0.43 4.83 -7.45
CA ARG A 73 1.66 4.79 -8.26
C ARG A 73 1.48 5.55 -9.57
N ALA A 74 0.39 5.29 -10.29
CA ALA A 74 0.09 5.98 -11.55
C ALA A 74 -0.18 7.48 -11.37
N SER A 75 -0.66 7.89 -10.19
CA SER A 75 -0.90 9.30 -9.85
C SER A 75 0.35 10.01 -9.31
N GLY A 76 1.36 9.27 -8.83
CA GLY A 76 2.59 9.79 -8.23
C GLY A 76 3.69 10.19 -9.22
N THR A 77 3.39 10.22 -10.52
CA THR A 77 4.30 10.73 -11.56
C THR A 77 4.08 12.23 -11.76
N ALA A 78 4.72 13.04 -10.90
CA ALA A 78 4.96 14.46 -11.10
C ALA A 78 6.37 14.81 -10.64
#